data_AF-A0A4R4NS32-F1
#
_entry.id   AF-A0A4R4NS32-F1
#
_cell.length_a   1.000
_cell.length_b   1.000
_cell.length_c   1.000
_cell.angle_alpha   90.00
_cell.angle_beta   90.00
_cell.angle_gamma   90.00
#
_symmetry.space_group_name_H-M   'P 1'
#
loop_
_entity.id
_entity.type
_entity.pdbx_description
1 polymer ?
#
loop_
_entity_poly.entity_id
_entity_poly.type
_entity_poly.pdbx_seq_one_letter_code
_entity_poly.pdbx_strand_id
1 'polypeptide(L)'
;MTDHASATRRWPTMGSRGALVTLCCYAVLALALALLPPSVPGALRFPEARTPVWLACSALASGIALLLTTRARPARRTVLLLGWALFLLTTAQAFVVTELLALAGLYATAPVLASLTGQLTGRPRKALLVVHVISSACWIGVALMMSAVGVTALAGDDIDTVAASYHLMETFDVTLLGWLNFTATLSGIAVGVTTQWGVLRHYWVAAKLVISLAVLFLAFGWVHDTLEATAREAERLAATGGTVDQLGGSPTTVAAGFGFAFLQLLLAMLLSLYKPGGRTRRGRRALAARRAARAPVPRTAG
;
A
#
# COMPACT_ATOMS: atom_id res chain seq x y z
N MET A 1 32.81 -28.79 -30.23
CA MET A 1 32.78 -28.67 -28.75
C MET A 1 33.32 -27.30 -28.41
N THR A 2 32.60 -26.31 -27.90
CA THR A 2 31.28 -26.20 -27.27
C THR A 2 30.76 -24.80 -27.57
N ASP A 3 29.64 -24.71 -28.28
CA ASP A 3 28.97 -23.46 -28.59
C ASP A 3 28.14 -23.03 -27.37
N HIS A 4 28.74 -22.24 -26.47
CA HIS A 4 27.99 -21.53 -25.43
C HIS A 4 27.33 -20.29 -26.04
N ALA A 5 26.37 -20.57 -26.93
CA ALA A 5 25.44 -19.59 -27.44
C ALA A 5 24.71 -18.93 -26.28
N SER A 6 25.07 -17.67 -26.08
CA SER A 6 24.45 -16.71 -25.17
C SER A 6 22.94 -16.92 -25.05
N ALA A 7 22.52 -17.41 -23.89
CA ALA A 7 21.15 -17.26 -23.42
C ALA A 7 20.89 -15.77 -23.23
N THR A 8 20.57 -15.09 -24.33
CA THR A 8 20.08 -13.72 -24.33
C THR A 8 18.93 -13.66 -23.34
N ARG A 9 19.20 -13.02 -22.21
CA ARG A 9 18.22 -12.72 -21.16
C ARG A 9 17.12 -11.91 -21.83
N ARG A 10 16.09 -12.62 -22.32
CA ARG A 10 14.86 -12.02 -22.81
C ARG A 10 14.30 -11.21 -21.65
N TRP A 11 14.43 -9.90 -21.77
CA TRP A 11 13.64 -8.97 -20.99
C TRP A 11 12.18 -9.41 -21.07
N PRO A 12 11.46 -9.52 -19.94
CA PRO A 12 10.13 -10.10 -19.97
C PRO A 12 9.19 -9.20 -20.80
N THR A 13 8.72 -9.70 -21.94
CA THR A 13 7.72 -9.07 -22.81
C THR A 13 6.29 -9.23 -22.28
N MET A 14 6.10 -9.47 -20.98
CA MET A 14 4.77 -9.69 -20.40
C MET A 14 4.65 -8.93 -19.07
N GLY A 15 4.29 -7.64 -19.17
CA GLY A 15 4.04 -6.71 -18.06
C GLY A 15 4.04 -5.23 -18.44
N SER A 16 4.63 -4.88 -19.60
CA SER A 16 4.96 -3.50 -19.98
C SER A 16 3.77 -2.57 -20.24
N ARG A 17 2.66 -3.04 -20.80
CA ARG A 17 1.52 -2.16 -21.12
C ARG A 17 0.83 -1.58 -19.88
N GLY A 18 0.64 -2.41 -18.84
CA GLY A 18 0.03 -1.95 -17.59
C GLY A 18 0.92 -0.93 -16.88
N ALA A 19 2.21 -1.23 -16.74
CA ALA A 19 3.18 -0.31 -16.13
C ALA A 19 3.30 1.00 -16.92
N LEU A 20 3.29 0.95 -18.26
CA LEU A 20 3.33 2.13 -19.12
C LEU A 20 2.07 3.00 -18.94
N VAL A 21 0.88 2.41 -18.95
CA VAL A 21 -0.38 3.14 -18.71
C VAL A 21 -0.35 3.79 -17.32
N THR A 22 0.05 3.05 -16.29
CA THR A 22 0.17 3.60 -14.93
C THR A 22 1.17 4.74 -14.85
N LEU A 23 2.34 4.65 -15.51
CA LEU A 23 3.32 5.72 -15.58
C LEU A 23 2.77 6.97 -16.28
N CYS A 24 2.10 6.81 -17.43
CA CYS A 24 1.50 7.95 -18.14
C CYS A 24 0.39 8.62 -17.32
N CYS A 25 -0.53 7.83 -16.74
CA CYS A 25 -1.57 8.37 -15.88
C CYS A 25 -0.99 9.08 -14.65
N TYR A 26 0.03 8.49 -14.02
CA TYR A 26 0.70 9.09 -12.87
C TYR A 26 1.45 10.38 -13.25
N ALA A 27 2.09 10.42 -14.42
CA ALA A 27 2.76 11.63 -14.91
C ALA A 27 1.77 12.79 -15.09
N VAL A 28 0.61 12.53 -15.70
CA VAL A 28 -0.46 13.53 -15.88
C VAL A 28 -1.01 13.98 -14.53
N LEU A 29 -1.29 13.04 -13.63
CA LEU A 29 -1.77 13.35 -12.29
C LEU A 29 -0.77 14.21 -11.52
N ALA A 30 0.51 13.82 -11.51
CA ALA A 30 1.58 14.56 -10.84
C ALA A 30 1.73 15.98 -11.40
N LEU A 31 1.62 16.15 -12.72
CA LEU A 31 1.63 17.48 -13.35
C LEU A 31 0.41 18.31 -12.93
N ALA A 32 -0.79 17.72 -12.95
CA ALA A 32 -1.99 18.40 -12.50
C ALA A 32 -1.89 18.84 -11.03
N LEU A 33 -1.39 17.97 -10.15
CA LEU A 33 -1.21 18.28 -8.73
C LEU A 33 -0.10 19.31 -8.47
N ALA A 34 0.91 19.42 -9.34
CA ALA A 34 1.88 20.51 -9.30
C ALA A 34 1.23 21.88 -9.57
N LEU A 35 0.23 21.91 -10.46
CA LEU A 35 -0.44 23.13 -10.92
C LEU A 35 -1.62 23.54 -10.04
N LEU A 36 -2.26 22.57 -9.38
CA LEU A 36 -3.38 22.78 -8.48
C LEU A 36 -2.91 23.16 -7.06
N PRO A 37 -3.71 23.94 -6.31
CA PRO A 37 -3.45 24.20 -4.91
C PRO A 37 -3.44 22.89 -4.09
N PRO A 38 -2.76 22.86 -2.93
CA PRO A 38 -2.77 21.70 -2.05
C PRO A 38 -4.18 21.34 -1.61
N SER A 39 -4.45 20.05 -1.47
CA SER A 39 -5.78 19.58 -1.04
C SER A 39 -6.11 20.02 0.39
N VAL A 40 -5.09 20.15 1.23
CA VAL A 40 -5.21 20.65 2.60
C VAL A 40 -4.06 21.64 2.84
N PRO A 41 -4.26 22.95 2.58
CA PRO A 41 -3.19 23.94 2.63
C PRO A 41 -2.44 24.00 3.96
N GLY A 42 -3.16 23.80 5.08
CA GLY A 42 -2.58 23.85 6.42
C GLY A 42 -1.83 22.58 6.85
N ALA A 43 -1.86 21.51 6.06
CA ALA A 43 -1.25 20.23 6.43
C ALA A 43 0.20 20.08 5.92
N LEU A 44 0.70 21.01 5.10
CA LEU A 44 2.03 20.91 4.49
C LEU A 44 3.13 21.29 5.47
N ARG A 45 4.08 20.37 5.69
CA ARG A 45 5.29 20.68 6.48
C ARG A 45 6.30 21.55 5.71
N PHE A 46 6.42 21.35 4.39
CA PHE A 46 7.34 22.08 3.51
C PHE A 46 6.62 22.55 2.23
N PRO A 47 5.85 23.65 2.28
CA PRO A 47 5.06 24.13 1.15
C PRO A 47 5.90 24.44 -0.11
N GLU A 48 7.09 24.99 0.08
CA GLU A 48 8.05 25.34 -0.99
C GLU A 48 8.56 24.12 -1.76
N ALA A 49 8.62 22.94 -1.12
CA ALA A 49 9.07 21.71 -1.75
C ALA A 49 7.96 21.02 -2.57
N ARG A 50 6.69 21.33 -2.32
CA ARG A 50 5.53 20.63 -2.91
C ARG A 50 5.56 20.62 -4.43
N THR A 51 5.57 21.80 -5.04
CA THR A 51 5.54 21.95 -6.50
C THR A 51 6.77 21.34 -7.20
N PRO A 52 8.02 21.63 -6.80
CA PRO A 52 9.18 21.05 -7.47
C PRO A 52 9.23 19.52 -7.36
N VAL A 53 8.80 18.93 -6.25
CA VAL A 53 8.75 17.47 -6.11
C VAL A 53 7.67 16.83 -6.99
N TRP A 54 6.49 17.44 -7.11
CA TRP A 54 5.46 16.96 -8.07
C TRP A 54 5.94 17.04 -9.52
N LEU A 55 6.60 18.13 -9.91
CA LEU A 55 7.20 18.28 -11.25
C LEU A 55 8.28 17.22 -11.49
N ALA A 56 9.15 16.97 -10.51
CA ALA A 56 10.16 15.91 -10.60
C ALA A 56 9.53 14.52 -10.74
N CYS A 57 8.44 14.23 -10.00
CA CYS A 57 7.67 12.99 -10.15
C CYS A 57 7.08 12.85 -11.56
N SER A 58 6.49 13.91 -12.11
CA SER A 58 5.93 13.91 -13.47
C SER A 58 7.00 13.69 -14.54
N ALA A 59 8.14 14.38 -14.41
CA ALA A 59 9.26 14.27 -15.33
C ALA A 59 9.87 12.87 -15.30
N LEU A 60 10.11 12.30 -14.11
CA LEU A 60 10.62 10.93 -13.98
C LEU A 60 9.66 9.88 -14.53
N ALA A 61 8.36 9.99 -14.22
CA ALA A 61 7.36 9.06 -14.74
C ALA A 61 7.29 9.09 -16.27
N SER A 62 7.31 10.30 -16.85
CA SER A 62 7.35 10.50 -18.31
C SER A 62 8.64 9.96 -18.92
N GLY A 63 9.80 10.21 -18.29
CA GLY A 63 11.10 9.71 -18.74
C GLY A 63 11.17 8.18 -18.73
N ILE A 64 10.68 7.53 -17.68
CA ILE A 64 10.60 6.06 -17.62
C ILE A 64 9.66 5.54 -18.71
N ALA A 65 8.48 6.14 -18.89
CA ALA A 65 7.54 5.76 -19.95
C ALA A 65 8.19 5.83 -21.33
N LEU A 66 8.88 6.93 -21.63
CA LEU A 66 9.60 7.12 -22.90
C LEU A 66 10.69 6.07 -23.10
N LEU A 67 11.50 5.80 -22.07
CA LEU A 67 12.54 4.76 -22.12
C LEU A 67 11.96 3.38 -22.43
N LEU A 68 10.75 3.07 -21.95
CA LEU A 68 10.07 1.80 -22.22
C LEU A 68 9.45 1.72 -23.62
N THR A 69 9.20 2.86 -24.28
CA THR A 69 8.63 2.91 -25.64
C THR A 69 9.67 3.11 -26.73
N THR A 70 10.85 3.66 -26.41
CA THR A 70 11.94 3.85 -27.37
C THR A 70 12.51 2.51 -27.85
N ARG A 71 13.03 2.48 -29.10
CA ARG A 71 13.74 1.30 -29.64
C ARG A 71 15.09 1.06 -28.96
N ALA A 72 15.61 2.06 -28.23
CA ALA A 72 16.80 1.91 -27.41
C ALA A 72 16.58 0.83 -26.35
N ARG A 73 17.63 0.05 -26.04
CA ARG A 73 17.59 -0.94 -24.96
C ARG A 73 18.29 -0.36 -23.73
N PRO A 74 17.62 0.47 -22.91
CA PRO A 74 18.25 1.08 -21.75
C PRO A 74 18.77 0.00 -20.80
N ALA A 75 19.91 0.29 -20.17
CA ALA A 75 20.47 -0.62 -19.17
C ALA A 75 19.48 -0.82 -18.02
N ARG A 76 19.34 -2.08 -17.56
CA ARG A 76 18.40 -2.43 -16.48
C ARG A 76 18.60 -1.61 -15.23
N ARG A 77 19.86 -1.36 -14.90
CA ARG A 77 20.25 -0.55 -13.76
C ARG A 77 19.64 0.85 -13.84
N THR A 78 19.67 1.49 -15.01
CA THR A 78 19.10 2.83 -15.22
C THR A 78 17.60 2.87 -14.98
N VAL A 79 16.84 1.96 -15.60
CA VAL A 79 15.38 1.89 -15.42
C VAL A 79 15.00 1.66 -13.96
N LEU A 80 15.74 0.81 -13.25
CA LEU A 80 15.50 0.55 -11.83
C LEU A 80 15.87 1.74 -10.94
N LEU A 81 16.97 2.42 -11.22
CA LEU A 81 17.36 3.63 -10.48
C LEU A 81 16.29 4.72 -10.64
N LEU A 82 15.80 4.94 -11.85
CA LEU A 82 14.71 5.89 -12.11
C LEU A 82 13.41 5.47 -11.42
N GLY A 83 13.07 4.18 -11.46
CA GLY A 83 11.90 3.65 -10.76
C GLY A 83 11.98 3.83 -9.24
N TRP A 84 13.15 3.61 -8.65
CA TRP A 84 13.40 3.88 -7.23
C TRP A 84 13.34 5.37 -6.92
N ALA A 85 13.94 6.23 -7.74
CA ALA A 85 13.87 7.68 -7.58
C ALA A 85 12.41 8.17 -7.61
N LEU A 86 11.61 7.69 -8.55
CA LEU A 86 10.18 8.01 -8.64
C LEU A 86 9.43 7.58 -7.37
N PHE A 87 9.65 6.36 -6.90
CA PHE A 87 9.02 5.84 -5.68
C PHE A 87 9.44 6.62 -4.42
N LEU A 88 10.73 6.96 -4.29
CA LEU A 88 11.26 7.72 -3.16
C LEU A 88 10.76 9.16 -3.15
N LEU A 89 10.71 9.84 -4.30
CA LEU A 89 10.13 11.18 -4.38
C LEU A 89 8.64 11.18 -4.07
N THR A 90 7.90 10.16 -4.51
CA THR A 90 6.48 10.01 -4.15
C THR A 90 6.31 9.78 -2.65
N THR A 91 7.18 8.98 -2.04
CA THR A 91 7.23 8.77 -0.58
C THR A 91 7.56 10.05 0.16
N ALA A 92 8.56 10.81 -0.31
CA ALA A 92 8.91 12.10 0.26
C ALA A 92 7.73 13.09 0.16
N GLN A 93 7.03 13.12 -0.98
CA GLN A 93 5.85 13.95 -1.13
C GLN A 93 4.73 13.58 -0.16
N ALA A 94 4.53 12.28 0.07
CA ALA A 94 3.48 11.76 0.94
C ALA A 94 3.75 11.99 2.43
N PHE A 95 5.00 11.81 2.88
CA PHE A 95 5.32 11.80 4.32
C PHE A 95 6.22 12.93 4.80
N VAL A 96 7.05 13.51 3.93
CA VAL A 96 7.92 14.63 4.29
C VAL A 96 7.23 15.95 3.99
N VAL A 97 6.64 16.09 2.80
CA VAL A 97 5.83 17.26 2.41
C VAL A 97 4.40 17.17 2.95
N THR A 98 3.98 15.98 3.40
CA THR A 98 2.67 15.67 4.02
C THR A 98 1.46 15.94 3.12
N GLU A 99 1.60 15.72 1.81
CA GLU A 99 0.48 15.82 0.87
C GLU A 99 -0.34 14.52 0.85
N LEU A 100 -1.60 14.59 1.29
CA LEU A 100 -2.52 13.43 1.36
C LEU A 100 -2.67 12.70 0.01
N LEU A 101 -2.77 13.45 -1.10
CA LEU A 101 -2.92 12.87 -2.44
C LEU A 101 -1.67 12.12 -2.91
N ALA A 102 -0.49 12.42 -2.37
CA ALA A 102 0.72 11.67 -2.67
C ALA A 102 0.70 10.26 -2.04
N LEU A 103 -0.07 10.03 -0.97
CA LEU A 103 -0.30 8.69 -0.42
C LEU A 103 -1.00 7.79 -1.46
N ALA A 104 -1.98 8.33 -2.21
CA ALA A 104 -2.61 7.62 -3.32
C ALA A 104 -1.59 7.31 -4.44
N GLY A 105 -0.64 8.22 -4.67
CA GLY A 105 0.47 8.04 -5.62
C GLY A 105 1.35 6.83 -5.34
N LEU A 106 1.56 6.45 -4.08
CA LEU A 106 2.33 5.26 -3.70
C LEU A 106 1.71 3.97 -4.24
N TYR A 107 0.38 3.90 -4.32
CA TYR A 107 -0.33 2.77 -4.91
C TYR A 107 -0.21 2.71 -6.44
N ALA A 108 0.29 3.76 -7.09
CA ALA A 108 0.65 3.75 -8.51
C ALA A 108 2.15 3.42 -8.71
N THR A 109 3.04 4.04 -7.95
CA THR A 109 4.50 3.93 -8.17
C THR A 109 5.10 2.63 -7.61
N ALA A 110 4.60 2.09 -6.49
CA ALA A 110 5.10 0.82 -5.96
C ALA A 110 4.83 -0.38 -6.89
N PRO A 111 3.62 -0.57 -7.46
CA PRO A 111 3.40 -1.64 -8.43
C PRO A 111 4.19 -1.46 -9.73
N VAL A 112 4.43 -0.22 -10.15
CA VAL A 112 5.31 0.09 -11.30
C VAL A 112 6.72 -0.39 -10.99
N LEU A 113 7.32 0.03 -9.87
CA LEU A 113 8.65 -0.40 -9.45
C LEU A 113 8.73 -1.93 -9.32
N ALA A 114 7.73 -2.56 -8.72
CA ALA A 114 7.62 -4.02 -8.62
C ALA A 114 7.53 -4.71 -10.01
N SER A 115 6.90 -4.06 -10.98
CA SER A 115 6.81 -4.57 -12.36
C SER A 115 8.13 -4.42 -13.11
N LEU A 116 8.84 -3.30 -12.91
CA LEU A 116 10.16 -3.02 -13.50
C LEU A 116 11.24 -3.96 -12.95
N THR A 117 11.16 -4.30 -11.66
CA THR A 117 12.09 -5.26 -11.02
C THR A 117 11.93 -6.67 -11.58
N GLY A 118 10.71 -7.09 -11.88
CA GLY A 118 10.39 -8.43 -12.39
C GLY A 118 10.35 -9.49 -11.30
N GLN A 119 10.50 -10.76 -11.66
CA GLN A 119 10.45 -11.84 -10.67
C GLN A 119 11.69 -11.82 -9.77
N LEU A 120 11.47 -11.75 -8.45
CA LEU A 120 12.54 -11.79 -7.46
C LEU A 120 12.82 -13.23 -7.04
N THR A 121 14.11 -13.56 -6.91
CA THR A 121 14.61 -14.85 -6.39
C THR A 121 15.66 -14.60 -5.30
N GLY A 122 16.02 -15.63 -4.52
CA GLY A 122 17.09 -15.54 -3.52
C GLY A 122 16.84 -14.54 -2.39
N ARG A 123 17.89 -13.79 -2.01
CA ARG A 123 17.90 -12.88 -0.84
C ARG A 123 16.90 -11.71 -0.96
N PRO A 124 16.79 -10.98 -2.09
CA PRO A 124 15.84 -9.86 -2.20
C PRO A 124 14.38 -10.28 -2.01
N ARG A 125 14.00 -11.45 -2.53
CA ARG A 125 12.65 -12.00 -2.30
C ARG A 125 12.41 -12.27 -0.82
N LYS A 126 13.39 -12.84 -0.10
CA LYS A 126 13.27 -13.10 1.33
C LYS A 126 13.15 -11.80 2.12
N ALA A 127 13.98 -10.80 1.83
CA ALA A 127 13.91 -9.49 2.49
C ALA A 127 12.53 -8.83 2.32
N LEU A 128 11.99 -8.80 1.09
CA LEU A 128 10.67 -8.25 0.84
C LEU A 128 9.56 -9.02 1.59
N LEU A 129 9.65 -10.35 1.64
CA LEU A 129 8.70 -11.16 2.41
C LEU A 129 8.80 -10.90 3.91
N VAL A 130 10.01 -10.74 4.44
CA VAL A 130 10.22 -10.42 5.87
C VAL A 130 9.60 -9.06 6.20
N VAL A 131 9.87 -8.03 5.39
CA VAL A 131 9.25 -6.70 5.56
C VAL A 131 7.72 -6.81 5.55
N HIS A 132 7.15 -7.54 4.59
CA HIS A 132 5.70 -7.71 4.50
C HIS A 132 5.11 -8.44 5.71
N VAL A 133 5.73 -9.54 6.15
CA VAL A 133 5.23 -10.35 7.26
C VAL A 133 5.34 -9.58 8.58
N ILE A 134 6.48 -8.95 8.86
CA ILE A 134 6.69 -8.17 10.09
C ILE A 134 5.71 -7.00 10.15
N SER A 135 5.64 -6.18 9.09
CA SER A 135 4.71 -5.04 9.05
C SER A 135 3.24 -5.48 9.20
N SER A 136 2.84 -6.58 8.55
CA SER A 136 1.48 -7.12 8.69
C SER A 136 1.19 -7.62 10.11
N ALA A 137 2.14 -8.29 10.75
CA ALA A 137 1.99 -8.77 12.12
C ALA A 137 1.92 -7.60 13.13
N CYS A 138 2.79 -6.60 12.99
CA CYS A 138 2.73 -5.38 13.78
C CYS A 138 1.41 -4.63 13.59
N TRP A 139 0.90 -4.56 12.35
CA TRP A 139 -0.38 -3.90 12.08
C TRP A 139 -1.55 -4.59 12.78
N ILE A 140 -1.61 -5.92 12.74
CA ILE A 140 -2.59 -6.72 13.50
C ILE A 140 -2.44 -6.46 15.00
N GLY A 141 -1.21 -6.42 15.51
CA GLY A 141 -0.93 -6.17 16.93
C GLY A 141 -1.40 -4.79 17.40
N VAL A 142 -1.12 -3.74 16.62
CA VAL A 142 -1.62 -2.38 16.91
C VAL A 142 -3.14 -2.36 16.86
N ALA A 143 -3.78 -2.96 15.84
CA ALA A 143 -5.24 -3.03 15.76
C ALA A 143 -5.86 -3.76 16.97
N LEU A 144 -5.23 -4.85 17.44
CA LEU A 144 -5.64 -5.55 18.65
C LEU A 144 -5.52 -4.67 19.90
N MET A 145 -4.39 -3.97 20.05
CA MET A 145 -4.17 -3.06 21.17
C MET A 145 -5.21 -1.93 21.17
N MET A 146 -5.42 -1.26 20.02
CA MET A 146 -6.46 -0.23 19.87
C MET A 146 -7.85 -0.75 20.21
N SER A 147 -8.16 -1.98 19.79
CA SER A 147 -9.45 -2.63 20.13
C SER A 147 -9.58 -2.84 21.63
N ALA A 148 -8.53 -3.33 22.29
CA ALA A 148 -8.53 -3.56 23.73
C ALA A 148 -8.66 -2.25 24.52
N VAL A 149 -7.88 -1.22 24.16
CA VAL A 149 -7.96 0.11 24.80
C VAL A 149 -9.32 0.76 24.54
N GLY A 150 -9.88 0.63 23.33
CA GLY A 150 -11.22 1.12 23.01
C GLY A 150 -12.31 0.45 23.86
N VAL A 151 -12.18 -0.85 24.15
CA VAL A 151 -13.06 -1.55 25.09
C VAL A 151 -12.88 -1.04 26.52
N THR A 152 -11.64 -0.79 26.95
CA THR A 152 -11.37 -0.19 28.27
C THR A 152 -12.00 1.20 28.39
N ALA A 153 -11.87 2.06 27.38
CA ALA A 153 -12.48 3.39 27.35
C ALA A 153 -14.02 3.31 27.34
N LEU A 154 -14.58 2.31 26.67
CA LEU A 154 -16.03 2.09 26.63
C LEU A 154 -16.59 1.58 27.98
N ALA A 155 -15.80 0.84 28.74
CA ALA A 155 -16.20 0.30 30.04
C ALA A 155 -15.78 1.18 31.23
N GLY A 156 -15.12 2.31 30.98
CA GLY A 156 -14.62 3.20 32.02
C GLY A 156 -15.68 4.18 32.49
N ASP A 157 -15.82 4.33 33.81
CA ASP A 157 -16.73 5.30 34.45
C ASP A 157 -16.03 6.62 34.82
N ASP A 158 -14.70 6.60 34.86
CA ASP A 158 -13.84 7.74 35.20
C ASP A 158 -13.37 8.48 33.94
N ILE A 159 -13.68 9.77 33.85
CA ILE A 159 -13.39 10.58 32.66
C ILE A 159 -11.88 10.74 32.42
N ASP A 160 -11.07 10.80 33.47
CA ASP A 160 -9.61 10.94 33.34
C ASP A 160 -9.01 9.68 32.70
N THR A 161 -9.43 8.51 33.15
CA THR A 161 -9.03 7.21 32.57
C THR A 161 -9.48 7.06 31.12
N VAL A 162 -10.69 7.51 30.78
CA VAL A 162 -11.22 7.48 29.41
C VAL A 162 -10.45 8.43 28.49
N ALA A 163 -10.17 9.66 28.94
CA ALA A 163 -9.36 10.62 28.19
C ALA A 163 -7.94 10.10 27.94
N ALA A 164 -7.29 9.54 28.96
CA ALA A 164 -5.96 8.93 28.82
C ALA A 164 -5.95 7.75 27.82
N SER A 165 -7.03 6.97 27.79
CA SER A 165 -7.19 5.86 26.84
C SER A 165 -7.28 6.36 25.40
N TYR A 166 -8.08 7.40 25.13
CA TYR A 166 -8.17 7.97 23.79
C TYR A 166 -6.90 8.68 23.35
N HIS A 167 -6.21 9.39 24.25
CA HIS A 167 -4.91 9.99 23.95
C HIS A 167 -3.88 8.91 23.56
N LEU A 168 -3.86 7.77 24.26
CA LEU A 168 -3.00 6.64 23.88
C LEU A 168 -3.35 6.11 22.50
N MET A 169 -4.63 5.93 22.20
CA MET A 169 -5.09 5.49 20.88
C MET A 169 -4.70 6.49 19.79
N GLU A 170 -4.96 7.78 19.98
CA GLU A 170 -4.58 8.83 19.03
C GLU A 170 -3.07 8.82 18.76
N THR A 171 -2.26 8.68 19.81
CA THR A 171 -0.80 8.57 19.70
C THR A 171 -0.41 7.43 18.77
N PHE A 172 -0.97 6.23 18.95
CA PHE A 172 -0.65 5.08 18.10
C PHE A 172 -1.17 5.22 16.66
N ASP A 173 -2.29 5.91 16.50
CA ASP A 173 -2.94 6.11 15.21
C ASP A 173 -2.07 6.99 14.30
N VAL A 174 -1.54 8.09 14.86
CA VAL A 174 -0.68 9.03 14.13
C VAL A 174 0.78 8.56 14.01
N THR A 175 1.29 7.77 14.97
CA THR A 175 2.71 7.38 15.00
C THR A 175 3.03 6.05 14.34
N LEU A 176 2.14 5.04 14.40
CA LEU A 176 2.43 3.69 13.89
C LEU A 176 1.43 3.21 12.85
N LEU A 177 0.13 3.46 13.06
CA LEU A 177 -0.92 2.80 12.29
C LEU A 177 -0.83 3.12 10.79
N GLY A 178 -0.66 4.40 10.46
CA GLY A 178 -0.43 4.82 9.07
C GLY A 178 0.77 4.12 8.42
N TRP A 179 1.95 4.19 9.06
CA TRP A 179 3.19 3.61 8.53
C TRP A 179 3.11 2.09 8.33
N LEU A 180 2.52 1.38 9.29
CA LEU A 180 2.34 -0.07 9.21
C LEU A 180 1.38 -0.46 8.09
N ASN A 181 0.27 0.26 7.94
CA ASN A 181 -0.71 0.05 6.89
C ASN A 181 -0.09 0.23 5.49
N PHE A 182 0.60 1.36 5.25
CA PHE A 182 1.29 1.59 3.98
C PHE A 182 2.37 0.54 3.72
N THR A 183 3.20 0.24 4.72
CA THR A 183 4.28 -0.73 4.56
C THR A 183 3.74 -2.12 4.26
N ALA A 184 2.73 -2.60 5.00
CA ALA A 184 2.13 -3.92 4.80
C ALA A 184 1.44 -4.02 3.43
N THR A 185 0.67 -3.00 3.04
CA THR A 185 -0.09 -3.01 1.78
C THR A 185 0.82 -2.89 0.57
N LEU A 186 1.75 -1.93 0.56
CA LEU A 186 2.68 -1.72 -0.57
C LEU A 186 3.64 -2.90 -0.73
N SER A 187 4.19 -3.43 0.38
CA SER A 187 5.01 -4.64 0.33
C SER A 187 4.21 -5.87 -0.11
N GLY A 188 2.95 -5.99 0.29
CA GLY A 188 2.06 -7.07 -0.15
C GLY A 188 1.78 -7.04 -1.65
N ILE A 189 1.54 -5.85 -2.21
CA ILE A 189 1.43 -5.66 -3.66
C ILE A 189 2.74 -6.02 -4.35
N ALA A 190 3.88 -5.54 -3.82
CA ALA A 190 5.19 -5.85 -4.37
C ALA A 190 5.48 -7.36 -4.36
N VAL A 191 5.18 -8.07 -3.27
CA VAL A 191 5.26 -9.54 -3.19
C VAL A 191 4.35 -10.18 -4.23
N GLY A 192 3.11 -9.70 -4.36
CA GLY A 192 2.15 -10.21 -5.33
C GLY A 192 2.65 -10.06 -6.77
N VAL A 193 3.25 -8.92 -7.13
CA VAL A 193 3.76 -8.63 -8.47
C VAL A 193 5.06 -9.39 -8.78
N THR A 194 5.99 -9.42 -7.82
CA THR A 194 7.35 -9.98 -8.02
C THR A 194 7.44 -11.48 -7.82
N THR A 195 6.37 -12.14 -7.37
CA THR A 195 6.33 -13.60 -7.18
C THR A 195 5.38 -14.30 -8.13
N GLN A 196 5.42 -15.63 -8.15
CA GLN A 196 4.54 -16.45 -8.98
C GLN A 196 3.05 -16.28 -8.67
N TRP A 197 2.73 -15.83 -7.44
CA TRP A 197 1.37 -15.72 -6.95
C TRP A 197 0.55 -14.75 -7.79
N GLY A 198 1.05 -13.54 -8.09
CA GLY A 198 0.30 -12.52 -8.83
C GLY A 198 -0.85 -11.93 -8.01
N VAL A 199 -0.93 -10.60 -7.92
CA VAL A 199 -1.92 -9.87 -7.09
C VAL A 199 -3.37 -10.32 -7.34
N LEU A 200 -3.76 -10.52 -8.60
CA LEU A 200 -5.14 -10.85 -8.97
C LEU A 200 -5.29 -12.26 -9.57
N ARG A 201 -4.29 -13.14 -9.42
CA ARG A 201 -4.36 -14.49 -10.01
C ARG A 201 -5.05 -15.50 -9.10
N HIS A 202 -5.11 -15.26 -7.79
CA HIS A 202 -5.72 -16.17 -6.81
C HIS A 202 -6.73 -15.39 -5.97
N TYR A 203 -7.87 -16.01 -5.67
CA TYR A 203 -8.96 -15.34 -4.95
C TYR A 203 -8.51 -14.91 -3.55
N TRP A 204 -7.77 -15.75 -2.81
CA TRP A 204 -7.26 -15.38 -1.49
C TRP A 204 -6.28 -14.20 -1.50
N VAL A 205 -5.50 -14.01 -2.58
CA VAL A 205 -4.59 -12.85 -2.70
C VAL A 205 -5.41 -11.59 -2.94
N ALA A 206 -6.37 -11.66 -3.86
CA ALA A 206 -7.23 -10.52 -4.17
C ALA A 206 -8.11 -10.13 -2.98
N ALA A 207 -8.70 -11.11 -2.28
CA ALA A 207 -9.51 -10.88 -1.09
C ALA A 207 -8.70 -10.17 0.01
N LYS A 208 -7.46 -10.63 0.29
CA LYS A 208 -6.59 -9.92 1.24
C LYS A 208 -6.30 -8.48 0.84
N LEU A 209 -6.01 -8.24 -0.44
CA LEU A 209 -5.77 -6.88 -0.90
C LEU A 209 -7.02 -6.00 -0.72
N VAL A 210 -8.21 -6.52 -1.05
CA VAL A 210 -9.47 -5.81 -0.83
C VAL A 210 -9.68 -5.51 0.64
N ILE A 211 -9.44 -6.49 1.52
CA ILE A 211 -9.53 -6.30 2.97
C ILE A 211 -8.55 -5.20 3.43
N SER A 212 -7.27 -5.27 3.06
CA SER A 212 -6.28 -4.28 3.46
C SER A 212 -6.63 -2.86 2.96
N LEU A 213 -7.12 -2.74 1.72
CA LEU A 213 -7.57 -1.46 1.19
C LEU A 213 -8.85 -0.97 1.88
N ALA A 214 -9.79 -1.86 2.21
CA ALA A 214 -11.00 -1.49 2.96
C ALA A 214 -10.64 -0.96 4.36
N VAL A 215 -9.73 -1.61 5.07
CA VAL A 215 -9.23 -1.13 6.37
C VAL A 215 -8.56 0.23 6.21
N LEU A 216 -7.72 0.43 5.19
CA LEU A 216 -7.11 1.72 4.88
C LEU A 216 -8.16 2.82 4.68
N PHE A 217 -9.15 2.61 3.80
CA PHE A 217 -10.14 3.64 3.50
C PHE A 217 -11.07 3.92 4.67
N LEU A 218 -11.47 2.89 5.44
CA LEU A 218 -12.28 3.09 6.64
C LEU A 218 -11.50 3.79 7.75
N ALA A 219 -10.22 3.48 7.92
CA ALA A 219 -9.36 4.14 8.89
C ALA A 219 -9.23 5.63 8.59
N PHE A 220 -8.73 5.99 7.40
CA PHE A 220 -8.47 7.39 7.05
C PHE A 220 -9.72 8.19 6.68
N GLY A 221 -10.79 7.54 6.24
CA GLY A 221 -12.01 8.23 5.81
C GLY A 221 -13.08 8.36 6.89
N TRP A 222 -12.91 7.71 8.05
CA TRP A 222 -13.94 7.72 9.10
C TRP A 222 -13.41 7.50 10.51
N VAL A 223 -12.65 6.42 10.76
CA VAL A 223 -12.27 6.04 12.14
C VAL A 223 -11.28 7.04 12.75
N HIS A 224 -10.33 7.55 11.96
CA HIS A 224 -9.35 8.55 12.38
C HIS A 224 -10.03 9.81 12.93
N ASP A 225 -10.89 10.45 12.12
CA ASP A 225 -11.60 11.67 12.51
C ASP A 225 -12.51 11.45 13.72
N THR A 226 -13.15 10.28 13.79
CA THR A 226 -14.01 9.91 14.93
C THR A 226 -13.19 9.76 16.21
N LEU A 227 -12.03 9.09 16.14
CA LEU A 227 -11.11 8.94 17.26
C LEU A 227 -10.60 10.30 17.72
N GLU A 228 -10.10 11.14 16.82
CA GLU A 228 -9.56 12.47 17.13
C GLU A 228 -10.62 13.37 17.78
N ALA A 229 -11.84 13.39 17.24
CA ALA A 229 -12.95 14.14 17.82
C ALA A 229 -13.32 13.64 19.22
N THR A 230 -13.34 12.31 19.42
CA THR A 230 -13.66 11.71 20.72
C THR A 230 -12.57 11.96 21.74
N ALA A 231 -11.29 11.89 21.34
CA ALA A 231 -10.14 12.18 22.19
C ALA A 231 -10.17 13.62 22.71
N ARG A 232 -10.34 14.59 21.80
CA ARG A 232 -10.44 16.02 22.14
C ARG A 232 -11.59 16.31 23.10
N GLU A 233 -12.75 15.69 22.87
CA GLU A 233 -13.90 15.89 23.74
C GLU A 233 -13.68 15.26 25.12
N ALA A 234 -13.10 14.06 25.19
CA ALA A 234 -12.78 13.43 26.46
C ALA A 234 -11.77 14.25 27.26
N GLU A 235 -10.73 14.80 26.63
CA GLU A 235 -9.78 15.72 27.26
C GLU A 235 -10.45 16.99 27.77
N ARG A 236 -11.36 17.58 26.99
CA ARG A 236 -12.12 18.77 27.41
C ARG A 236 -12.99 18.48 28.63
N LEU A 237 -13.67 17.33 28.65
CA LEU A 237 -14.51 16.92 29.77
C LEU A 237 -13.67 16.67 31.03
N ALA A 238 -12.54 15.96 30.91
CA ALA A 238 -11.60 15.77 32.02
C ALA A 238 -11.14 17.12 32.61
N ALA A 239 -10.75 18.08 31.75
CA ALA A 239 -10.31 19.41 32.18
C ALA A 239 -11.42 20.27 32.82
N THR A 240 -12.69 19.99 32.53
CA THR A 240 -13.84 20.77 33.02
C THR A 240 -14.65 20.07 34.10
N GLY A 241 -14.25 18.88 34.54
CA GLY A 241 -14.98 18.07 35.52
C GLY A 241 -16.28 17.47 34.99
N GLY A 242 -16.34 17.20 33.68
CA GLY A 242 -17.46 16.53 33.02
C GLY A 242 -17.51 15.03 33.32
N THR A 243 -18.50 14.34 32.74
CA THR A 243 -18.72 12.90 32.92
C THR A 243 -18.63 12.14 31.61
N VAL A 244 -18.35 10.83 31.69
CA VAL A 244 -18.24 9.94 30.51
C VAL A 244 -19.53 9.92 29.68
N ASP A 245 -20.70 10.02 30.32
CA ASP A 245 -22.00 10.04 29.64
C ASP A 245 -22.12 11.15 28.58
N GLN A 246 -21.39 12.26 28.75
CA GLN A 246 -21.41 13.38 27.82
C GLN A 246 -20.71 13.07 26.48
N LEU A 247 -19.92 12.00 26.40
CA LEU A 247 -19.33 11.50 25.15
C LEU A 247 -20.37 10.83 24.22
N GLY A 248 -21.55 10.48 24.75
CA GLY A 248 -22.64 9.90 23.99
C GLY A 248 -22.26 8.58 23.28
N GLY A 249 -22.61 8.45 22.00
CA GLY A 249 -22.35 7.23 21.21
C GLY A 249 -20.92 7.11 20.66
N SER A 250 -20.08 8.14 20.82
CA SER A 250 -18.74 8.17 20.22
C SER A 250 -17.83 7.02 20.69
N PRO A 251 -17.78 6.67 22.00
CA PRO A 251 -17.00 5.53 22.47
C PRO A 251 -17.35 4.20 21.81
N THR A 252 -18.65 3.94 21.62
CA THR A 252 -19.10 2.71 20.95
C THR A 252 -18.64 2.64 19.50
N THR A 253 -18.64 3.78 18.81
CA THR A 253 -18.24 3.88 17.40
C THR A 253 -16.74 3.65 17.25
N VAL A 254 -15.92 4.26 18.10
CA VAL A 254 -14.46 4.09 18.11
C VAL A 254 -14.10 2.63 18.40
N ALA A 255 -14.66 2.04 19.46
CA ALA A 255 -14.40 0.65 19.84
C ALA A 255 -14.83 -0.34 18.73
N ALA A 256 -16.02 -0.14 18.14
CA ALA A 256 -16.51 -0.96 17.04
C ALA A 256 -15.63 -0.83 15.78
N GLY A 257 -15.18 0.39 15.45
CA GLY A 257 -14.32 0.65 14.31
C GLY A 257 -12.99 -0.09 14.39
N PHE A 258 -12.26 0.05 15.51
CA PHE A 258 -11.00 -0.66 15.71
C PHE A 258 -11.18 -2.17 15.87
N GLY A 259 -12.22 -2.62 16.57
CA GLY A 259 -12.55 -4.04 16.69
C GLY A 259 -12.83 -4.68 15.33
N PHE A 260 -13.61 -4.01 14.48
CA PHE A 260 -13.87 -4.48 13.12
C PHE A 260 -12.60 -4.51 12.27
N ALA A 261 -11.76 -3.47 12.33
CA ALA A 261 -10.47 -3.44 11.64
C ALA A 261 -9.56 -4.60 12.08
N PHE A 262 -9.48 -4.89 13.38
CA PHE A 262 -8.73 -6.03 13.90
C PHE A 262 -9.24 -7.36 13.33
N LEU A 263 -10.56 -7.60 13.34
CA LEU A 263 -11.16 -8.81 12.79
C LEU A 263 -10.90 -8.96 11.29
N GLN A 264 -10.95 -7.87 10.53
CA GLN A 264 -10.60 -7.85 9.11
C GLN A 264 -9.13 -8.25 8.88
N LEU A 265 -8.19 -7.67 9.63
CA LEU A 265 -6.77 -8.01 9.50
C LEU A 265 -6.49 -9.46 9.95
N LEU A 266 -7.19 -9.96 10.97
CA LEU A 266 -7.13 -11.36 11.38
C LEU A 266 -7.65 -12.28 10.26
N LEU A 267 -8.79 -11.96 9.64
CA LEU A 267 -9.30 -12.70 8.50
C LEU A 267 -8.29 -12.70 7.34
N ALA A 268 -7.65 -11.56 7.05
CA ALA A 268 -6.60 -11.47 6.04
C ALA A 268 -5.44 -12.42 6.38
N MET A 269 -5.00 -12.49 7.65
CA MET A 269 -3.99 -13.45 8.09
C MET A 269 -4.45 -14.91 7.88
N LEU A 270 -5.67 -15.27 8.27
CA LEU A 270 -6.22 -16.61 8.07
C LEU A 270 -6.26 -17.01 6.59
N LEU A 271 -6.70 -16.09 5.71
CA LEU A 271 -6.65 -16.29 4.25
C LEU A 271 -5.22 -16.52 3.75
N SER A 272 -4.21 -16.00 4.45
CA SER A 272 -2.80 -16.20 4.14
C SER A 272 -2.28 -17.59 4.45
N LEU A 273 -2.78 -18.18 5.53
CA LEU A 273 -2.38 -19.51 5.98
C LEU A 273 -3.14 -20.59 5.21
N TYR A 274 -4.48 -20.49 5.19
CA TYR A 274 -5.34 -21.51 4.59
C TYR A 274 -5.42 -21.43 3.06
N LYS A 275 -5.17 -20.23 2.49
CA LYS A 275 -5.19 -19.98 1.03
C LYS A 275 -6.43 -20.55 0.31
N PRO A 276 -7.65 -20.24 0.79
CA PRO A 276 -8.86 -20.80 0.22
C PRO A 276 -9.09 -20.30 -1.21
N GLY A 277 -9.70 -21.15 -2.04
CA GLY A 277 -10.06 -20.79 -3.40
C GLY A 277 -8.89 -20.81 -4.38
N GLY A 278 -9.09 -21.49 -5.51
CA GLY A 278 -8.09 -21.65 -6.55
C GLY A 278 -7.79 -20.37 -7.35
N ARG A 279 -7.49 -20.54 -8.64
CA ARG A 279 -7.11 -19.43 -9.53
C ARG A 279 -8.34 -18.64 -10.01
N THR A 280 -8.21 -17.32 -10.06
CA THR A 280 -9.20 -16.43 -10.70
C THR A 280 -9.28 -16.67 -12.21
N ARG A 281 -10.31 -16.14 -12.89
CA ARG A 281 -10.41 -16.20 -14.36
C ARG A 281 -9.13 -15.67 -15.05
N ARG A 282 -8.56 -14.57 -14.52
CA ARG A 282 -7.28 -14.00 -14.99
C ARG A 282 -6.12 -14.97 -14.74
N GLY A 283 -6.06 -15.60 -13.56
CA GLY A 283 -5.05 -16.60 -13.22
C GLY A 283 -5.10 -17.85 -14.12
N ARG A 284 -6.30 -18.34 -14.44
CA ARG A 284 -6.50 -19.47 -15.35
C ARG A 284 -6.07 -19.15 -16.78
N ARG A 285 -6.45 -17.98 -17.31
CA ARG A 285 -6.00 -17.51 -18.63
C ARG A 285 -4.49 -17.37 -18.72
N ALA A 286 -3.85 -16.78 -17.71
CA ALA A 286 -2.39 -16.66 -17.67
C ALA A 286 -1.67 -18.01 -17.63
N LEU A 287 -2.24 -18.99 -16.92
CA LEU A 287 -1.71 -20.37 -16.89
C LEU A 287 -1.88 -21.07 -18.25
N ALA A 288 -3.03 -20.93 -18.89
CA ALA A 288 -3.29 -21.49 -20.21
C ALA A 288 -2.32 -20.91 -21.27
N ALA A 289 -2.13 -19.59 -21.28
CA ALA A 289 -1.17 -18.94 -22.18
C ALA A 289 0.28 -19.43 -21.96
N ARG A 290 0.69 -19.63 -20.70
CA ARG A 290 2.01 -20.19 -20.36
C ARG A 290 2.18 -21.64 -20.81
N ARG A 291 1.11 -22.44 -20.74
CA ARG A 291 1.11 -23.84 -21.22
C ARG A 291 1.18 -23.89 -22.75
N ALA A 292 0.40 -23.07 -23.44
CA ALA A 292 0.43 -22.96 -24.90
C ALA A 292 1.81 -22.53 -25.42
N ALA A 293 2.45 -21.54 -24.77
CA ALA A 293 3.80 -21.09 -25.13
C ALA A 293 4.91 -22.13 -24.86
N ARG A 294 4.64 -23.18 -24.08
CA ARG A 294 5.57 -24.28 -23.79
C ARG A 294 5.23 -25.57 -24.53
N ALA A 295 4.10 -25.60 -25.25
CA ALA A 295 3.73 -26.77 -26.04
C ALA A 295 4.75 -26.95 -27.18
N PRO A 296 5.28 -28.17 -27.40
CA PRO A 296 6.14 -28.43 -28.54
C PRO A 296 5.39 -28.13 -29.84
N VAL A 297 6.06 -27.49 -30.81
CA VAL A 297 5.50 -27.30 -32.16
C VAL A 297 5.27 -28.70 -32.75
N PRO A 298 4.07 -29.02 -33.28
CA PRO A 298 3.83 -30.29 -33.93
C PRO A 298 4.85 -30.48 -35.04
N ARG A 299 5.64 -31.56 -34.98
CA ARG A 299 6.46 -31.96 -36.13
C ARG A 299 5.47 -32.36 -37.21
N THR A 300 5.34 -31.55 -38.26
CA THR A 300 4.62 -31.95 -39.46
C THR A 300 5.29 -33.22 -39.97
N ALA A 301 4.59 -34.36 -39.89
CA ALA A 301 4.99 -35.57 -40.59
C ALA A 301 4.95 -35.24 -42.09
N GLY A 302 6.07 -35.50 -42.76
CA GLY A 302 6.20 -35.37 -44.21
C GLY A 302 5.42 -36.44 -44.95
#